data_AF-A0A7Y3HT57-F1
#
_entry.id   AF-A0A7Y3HT57-F1
#
_cell.length_a   1.000
_cell.length_b   1.000
_cell.length_c   1.000
_cell.angle_alpha   90.00
_cell.angle_beta   90.00
_cell.angle_gamma   90.00
#
_symmetry.space_group_name_H-M   'P 1'
#
loop_
_entity.id
_entity.type
_entity.pdbx_description
1 polymer ?
#
loop_
_entity_poly.entity_id
_entity_poly.type
_entity_poly.pdbx_seq_one_letter_code
_entity_poly.pdbx_strand_id
1 'polypeptide(L)' 'MNILNKIVADKRREVDLKKSLIPISQWEKSILFERKTVSLAKALRQSNSGIIAEHKRRSPSKAV' A
#
# COMPACT_ATOMS: atom_id res chain seq x y z
N MET A 1 19.83 2.92 -14.97
CA MET A 1 18.71 2.57 -14.07
C MET A 1 18.40 3.78 -13.19
N ASN A 2 17.20 4.35 -13.20
CA ASN A 2 16.84 5.46 -12.30
C ASN A 2 16.29 4.94 -10.95
N ILE A 3 16.11 5.83 -9.96
CA ILE A 3 15.63 5.46 -8.62
C ILE A 3 14.26 4.77 -8.70
N LEU A 4 13.36 5.22 -9.58
CA LEU A 4 12.04 4.62 -9.76
C LEU A 4 12.15 3.16 -10.26
N ASN A 5 13.01 2.90 -11.24
CA ASN A 5 13.22 1.55 -11.77
C ASN A 5 13.77 0.61 -10.71
N LYS A 6 14.66 1.10 -9.83
CA LYS A 6 15.16 0.32 -8.69
C LYS A 6 14.03 -0.02 -7.72
N ILE A 7 13.20 0.96 -7.34
CA ILE A 7 12.03 0.75 -6.45
C ILE A 7 11.09 -0.31 -7.05
N VAL A 8 10.79 -0.22 -8.34
CA VAL A 8 9.90 -1.18 -9.02
C VAL A 8 10.51 -2.59 -9.04
N ALA A 9 11.80 -2.71 -9.37
CA ALA A 9 12.49 -4.01 -9.39
C ALA A 9 12.51 -4.67 -8.01
N ASP A 10 12.82 -3.90 -6.97
CA ASP A 10 12.85 -4.41 -5.59
C ASP A 10 11.44 -4.79 -5.11
N LYS A 11 10.41 -4.00 -5.45
CA LYS A 11 9.03 -4.30 -5.07
C LYS A 11 8.49 -5.58 -5.71
N ARG A 12 8.86 -5.85 -6.98
CA ARG A 12 8.47 -7.11 -7.65
C ARG A 12 9.01 -8.32 -6.91
N ARG A 13 10.31 -8.33 -6.57
CA ARG A 13 10.92 -9.41 -5.79
C ARG A 13 10.25 -9.58 -4.42
N GLU A 14 9.95 -8.48 -3.74
CA GLU A 14 9.23 -8.51 -2.45
C GLU A 14 7.83 -9.15 -2.58
N VAL A 15 7.08 -8.76 -3.61
CA VAL A 15 5.73 -9.29 -3.85
C VAL A 15 5.79 -10.78 -4.20
N ASP A 16 6.74 -11.21 -5.03
CA ASP A 16 6.90 -12.61 -5.42
C ASP A 16 7.21 -13.49 -4.20
N LEU A 17 8.14 -13.04 -3.34
CA LEU A 17 8.43 -13.73 -2.07
C LEU A 17 7.20 -13.81 -1.16
N LYS A 18 6.42 -12.73 -1.04
CA LYS A 18 5.22 -12.74 -0.19
C LYS A 18 4.16 -13.72 -0.70
N LYS A 19 3.98 -13.80 -2.02
CA LYS A 19 3.06 -14.75 -2.66
C LYS A 19 3.49 -16.20 -2.48
N SER A 20 4.79 -16.48 -2.46
CA SER A 20 5.28 -17.84 -2.20
C SER A 20 5.10 -18.29 -0.75
N LEU A 21 5.03 -17.33 0.19
CA LEU A 21 4.86 -17.62 1.62
C LEU A 21 3.39 -17.76 2.03
N ILE A 22 2.49 -16.95 1.46
CA ILE A 22 1.07 -16.92 1.85
C ILE A 22 0.18 -16.98 0.60
N PRO A 23 -0.54 -18.09 0.36
CA PRO A 23 -1.46 -18.23 -0.76
C PRO A 23 -2.60 -17.21 -0.72
N ILE A 24 -3.12 -16.85 -1.88
CA ILE A 24 -4.29 -15.95 -2.03
C ILE A 24 -5.49 -16.48 -1.23
N SER A 25 -5.74 -17.79 -1.28
CA SER A 25 -6.84 -18.43 -0.55
C SER A 25 -6.75 -18.30 0.98
N GLN A 26 -5.55 -18.11 1.52
CA GLN A 26 -5.38 -17.83 2.94
C GLN A 26 -5.74 -16.37 3.27
N TRP A 27 -5.42 -15.43 2.38
CA TRP A 27 -5.81 -14.02 2.53
C TRP A 27 -7.34 -13.86 2.48
N GLU A 28 -8.01 -14.57 1.59
CA GLU A 28 -9.48 -14.59 1.46
C GLU A 28 -10.16 -15.09 2.74
N LYS A 29 -9.50 -15.95 3.51
CA LYS A 29 -10.00 -16.47 4.79
C LYS A 29 -9.63 -15.61 6.00
N SER A 30 -8.95 -14.48 5.80
CA SER A 30 -8.54 -13.62 6.90
C SER A 30 -9.75 -12.95 7.56
N ILE A 31 -9.65 -12.70 8.87
CA ILE A 31 -10.77 -12.22 9.71
C ILE A 31 -11.37 -10.88 9.25
N LEU A 32 -10.60 -10.08 8.49
CA LEU A 32 -11.03 -8.77 7.99
C LEU A 32 -11.34 -8.75 6.49
N PHE A 33 -11.31 -9.90 5.79
CA PHE A 33 -11.48 -9.93 4.34
C PHE A 33 -12.82 -9.34 3.90
N GLU A 34 -13.90 -9.71 4.58
CA GLU A 34 -15.27 -9.23 4.32
C GLU A 34 -15.59 -7.88 4.98
N ARG A 35 -14.59 -7.20 5.56
CA ARG A 35 -14.82 -5.91 6.20
C ARG A 35 -15.24 -4.89 5.14
N LYS A 36 -16.38 -4.24 5.37
CA LYS A 36 -16.87 -3.15 4.52
C LYS A 36 -15.80 -2.07 4.34
N THR A 37 -15.46 -1.78 3.09
CA THR A 37 -14.45 -0.78 2.74
C THR A 37 -14.95 0.64 2.96
N VAL A 38 -14.04 1.54 3.33
CA VAL A 38 -14.31 2.98 3.35
C VAL A 38 -14.00 3.57 1.98
N SER A 39 -14.94 4.32 1.40
CA SER A 39 -14.73 4.97 0.10
C SER A 39 -13.89 6.24 0.26
N LEU A 40 -12.63 6.20 -0.21
CA LEU A 40 -11.76 7.37 -0.28
C LEU A 40 -12.39 8.50 -1.12
N ALA A 41 -12.98 8.16 -2.26
CA ALA A 41 -13.58 9.14 -3.15
C ALA A 41 -14.80 9.85 -2.52
N LYS A 42 -15.59 9.13 -1.70
CA LYS A 42 -16.65 9.76 -0.90
C LYS A 42 -16.07 10.66 0.18
N ALA A 43 -15.08 10.18 0.93
CA ALA A 43 -14.44 10.94 2.00
C ALA A 43 -13.82 12.25 1.50
N LEU A 44 -13.16 12.24 0.33
CA LEU A 44 -12.58 13.44 -0.26
C LEU A 44 -13.64 14.46 -0.70
N ARG A 45 -14.71 14.02 -1.36
CA ARG A 45 -15.80 14.92 -1.80
C ARG A 45 -16.57 15.54 -0.63
N GLN A 46 -16.64 14.85 0.50
CA GLN A 46 -17.33 15.31 1.70
C GLN A 46 -16.41 16.03 2.69
N SER A 47 -15.10 16.10 2.41
CA SER A 47 -14.13 16.73 3.30
C SER A 47 -14.14 18.24 3.13
N ASN A 48 -14.20 18.97 4.23
CA ASN A 48 -14.11 20.44 4.23
C ASN A 48 -12.68 20.93 3.94
N SER A 49 -11.65 20.15 4.28
CA SER A 49 -10.24 20.54 4.14
C SER A 49 -9.52 19.88 2.96
N GLY A 50 -10.00 18.70 2.52
CA GLY A 50 -9.36 17.91 1.47
C GLY A 50 -7.98 17.32 1.84
N ILE A 51 -7.56 17.41 3.11
CA ILE A 51 -6.23 16.98 3.54
C ILE A 51 -6.14 15.45 3.64
N ILE A 52 -5.11 14.87 3.04
CA ILE A 52 -4.68 13.48 3.25
C ILE A 52 -3.36 13.53 4.04
N ALA A 53 -3.41 13.13 5.31
CA ALA A 53 -2.21 13.03 6.14
C ALA A 53 -1.44 11.74 5.82
N GLU A 54 -0.18 11.86 5.40
CA GLU A 54 0.71 10.72 5.17
C GLU A 54 1.54 10.44 6.45
N HIS A 55 1.52 9.19 6.92
CA HIS A 55 2.45 8.73 7.96
C HIS A 55 3.61 7.96 7.30
N LYS A 56 4.79 8.58 7.24
CA LYS A 56 5.95 8.04 6.50
C LYS A 56 7.23 8.09 7.33
N ARG A 57 7.92 6.95 7.39
CA ARG A 57 9.19 6.81 8.12
C ARG A 57 10.36 7.49 7.41
N ARG A 58 10.53 7.26 6.09
CA ARG A 58 11.68 7.76 5.28
C ARG A 58 11.29 8.01 3.83
N SER A 59 12.02 8.88 3.11
CA SER A 59 11.95 9.01 1.65
C SER A 59 13.31 8.76 1.00
N PRO A 60 13.35 8.31 -0.29
CA PRO A 60 14.62 8.17 -1.00
C PRO A 60 15.41 9.48 -1.12
N SER A 61 14.71 10.61 -1.17
CA SER A 61 15.29 11.96 -1.29
C SER A 61 15.70 12.58 0.05
N LYS A 62 15.26 12.03 1.18
CA LYS A 62 15.51 12.59 2.52
C LYS A 62 15.77 11.45 3.50
N ALA A 63 17.06 11.14 3.65
CA ALA A 63 17.57 10.12 4.56
C ALA A 63 17.75 10.71 5.97
N VAL A 64 16.65 10.81 6.72
CA VAL A 64 16.68 10.96 8.19
C VAL A 64 16.15 9.65 8.78
#